data_AF-A0A1M5BYA4-F1
#
_entry.id   AF-A0A1M5BYA4-F1
#
_cell.length_a   1.000
_cell.length_b   1.000
_cell.length_c   1.000
_cell.angle_alpha   90.00
_cell.angle_beta   90.00
_cell.angle_gamma   90.00
#
_symmetry.space_group_name_H-M   'P 1'
#
loop_
_entity.id
_entity.type
_entity.pdbx_description
1 polymer ?
#
loop_
_entity_poly.entity_id
_entity_poly.type
_entity_poly.pdbx_seq_one_letter_code
_entity_poly.pdbx_strand_id
1 'polypeptide(L)'
;MNLAIYDFTPFANELPKFNLKLLLNIEDLNNAIFDEVFNILKPHQQEQYLIFKESEEAKSYREYRSTQLPYIDFNNLPEILDDGLLQKIIVYKKNNELRRVVYDLLSEEQKVQIKQYEIQNPELKITEEIKEAEETHERKRYPHKFNGNMGEPANADEFVLMFGVNPFTHEPETIKSFYEKYAINPNDGTISPKEKKE
;
A
#
# COMPACT_ATOMS: atom_id res chain seq x y z
N MET A 1 -9.25 6.83 9.38
CA MET A 1 -7.95 7.29 8.83
C MET A 1 -8.01 7.05 7.34
N ASN A 2 -7.87 8.10 6.53
CA ASN A 2 -8.05 8.03 5.07
C ASN A 2 -6.77 7.50 4.42
N LEU A 3 -6.84 6.35 3.76
CA LEU A 3 -5.69 5.66 3.20
C LEU A 3 -5.13 6.35 1.96
N ALA A 4 -5.98 6.98 1.14
CA ALA A 4 -5.54 7.63 -0.09
C ALA A 4 -4.73 8.91 0.17
N ILE A 5 -4.93 9.59 1.31
CA ILE A 5 -4.16 10.79 1.68
C ILE A 5 -2.66 10.48 1.78
N TYR A 6 -2.29 9.29 2.28
CA TYR A 6 -0.89 8.87 2.39
C TYR A 6 -0.18 8.83 1.04
N ASP A 7 -0.92 8.53 -0.03
CA ASP A 7 -0.35 8.47 -1.36
C ASP A 7 0.02 9.86 -1.89
N PHE A 8 -0.33 10.96 -1.20
CA PHE A 8 0.00 12.34 -1.59
C PHE A 8 1.03 13.02 -0.66
N THR A 9 1.60 12.28 0.30
CA THR A 9 2.60 12.81 1.24
C THR A 9 3.81 11.87 1.43
N PRO A 10 5.07 12.34 1.36
CA PRO A 10 5.56 13.63 0.87
C PRO A 10 6.07 13.55 -0.58
N PHE A 11 5.56 14.39 -1.49
CA PHE A 11 6.15 14.56 -2.84
C PHE A 11 6.90 15.89 -2.92
N ALA A 12 8.13 15.81 -3.45
CA ALA A 12 9.03 16.95 -3.46
C ALA A 12 8.54 18.08 -4.38
N ASN A 13 8.11 17.80 -5.62
CA ASN A 13 7.82 18.85 -6.61
C ASN A 13 6.72 18.52 -7.65
N GLU A 14 6.50 17.27 -8.06
CA GLU A 14 5.51 16.95 -9.11
C GLU A 14 4.59 15.82 -8.66
N LEU A 15 3.37 15.79 -9.21
CA LEU A 15 2.46 14.65 -9.05
C LEU A 15 2.77 13.58 -10.09
N PRO A 16 3.17 12.36 -9.69
CA PRO A 16 3.27 11.24 -10.61
C PRO A 16 1.92 10.98 -11.31
N LYS A 17 1.96 10.40 -12.51
CA LYS A 17 0.77 10.02 -13.28
C LYS A 17 -0.21 9.15 -12.49
N PHE A 18 0.30 8.25 -11.65
CA PHE A 18 -0.52 7.46 -10.73
C PHE A 18 -1.35 8.35 -9.80
N ASN A 19 -0.74 9.36 -9.19
CA ASN A 19 -1.39 10.29 -8.27
C ASN A 19 -2.41 11.19 -8.95
N LEU A 20 -2.12 11.62 -10.18
CA LEU A 20 -3.07 12.39 -11.00
C LEU A 20 -4.35 11.58 -11.25
N LYS A 21 -4.22 10.31 -11.62
CA LYS A 21 -5.35 9.38 -11.76
C LYS A 21 -6.05 9.11 -10.42
N LEU A 22 -5.29 8.95 -9.34
CA LEU A 22 -5.85 8.71 -8.01
C LEU A 22 -6.73 9.89 -7.58
N LEU A 23 -6.26 11.12 -7.76
CA LEU A 23 -7.01 12.33 -7.45
C LEU A 23 -8.26 12.46 -8.34
N LEU A 24 -8.14 12.10 -9.62
CA LEU A 24 -9.27 12.03 -10.55
C LEU A 24 -10.33 11.02 -10.11
N ASN A 25 -9.91 9.87 -9.58
CA ASN A 25 -10.81 8.86 -9.04
C ASN A 25 -11.51 9.32 -7.76
N ILE A 26 -10.78 10.00 -6.87
CA ILE A 26 -11.32 10.59 -5.65
C ILE A 26 -12.41 11.61 -6.01
N GLU A 27 -12.15 12.49 -6.98
CA GLU A 27 -13.12 13.49 -7.45
C GLU A 27 -14.33 12.84 -8.13
N ASP A 28 -14.10 11.96 -9.11
CA ASP A 28 -15.18 11.35 -9.90
C ASP A 28 -16.11 10.46 -9.06
N LEU A 29 -15.58 9.82 -8.02
CA LEU A 29 -16.38 9.01 -7.09
C LEU A 29 -17.00 9.83 -5.96
N ASN A 30 -16.91 11.17 -6.02
CA ASN A 30 -17.44 12.11 -5.03
C ASN A 30 -16.96 11.80 -3.60
N ASN A 31 -15.71 11.37 -3.46
CA ASN A 31 -15.17 11.06 -2.16
C ASN A 31 -14.95 12.37 -1.37
N ALA A 32 -15.48 12.43 -0.15
CA ALA A 32 -15.41 13.59 0.74
C ALA A 32 -13.96 14.04 1.04
N ILE A 33 -12.98 13.15 0.88
CA ILE A 33 -11.56 13.47 1.09
C ILE A 33 -10.96 14.30 -0.06
N PHE A 34 -11.68 14.56 -1.15
CA PHE A 34 -11.15 15.30 -2.29
C PHE A 34 -10.55 16.64 -1.88
N ASP A 35 -11.33 17.47 -1.17
CA ASP A 35 -10.87 18.79 -0.74
C ASP A 35 -9.69 18.68 0.24
N GLU A 36 -9.69 17.66 1.11
CA GLU A 36 -8.56 17.41 2.02
C GLU A 36 -7.28 17.11 1.23
N VAL A 37 -7.34 16.20 0.26
CA VAL A 37 -6.21 15.83 -0.59
C VAL A 37 -5.79 17.01 -1.46
N PHE A 38 -6.73 17.73 -2.07
CA PHE A 38 -6.42 18.84 -2.96
C PHE A 38 -5.73 19.99 -2.22
N ASN A 39 -6.14 20.27 -0.97
CA ASN A 39 -5.59 21.36 -0.17
C ASN A 39 -4.21 21.08 0.42
N ILE A 40 -3.79 19.82 0.57
CA ILE A 40 -2.42 19.48 1.00
C ILE A 40 -1.39 19.62 -0.14
N LEU A 41 -1.84 19.67 -1.40
CA LEU A 41 -0.97 19.83 -2.55
C LEU A 41 -0.40 21.25 -2.64
N LYS A 42 0.82 21.35 -3.18
CA LYS A 42 1.39 22.65 -3.53
C LYS A 42 0.63 23.28 -4.71
N PRO A 43 0.61 24.62 -4.86
CA PRO A 43 -0.13 25.28 -5.94
C PRO A 43 0.19 24.78 -7.36
N HIS A 44 1.46 24.48 -7.66
CA HIS A 44 1.83 23.93 -8.96
C HIS A 44 1.35 22.47 -9.16
N GLN A 45 1.22 21.68 -8.10
CA GLN A 45 0.66 20.33 -8.16
C GLN A 45 -0.87 20.38 -8.36
N GLN A 46 -1.54 21.35 -7.75
CA GLN A 46 -2.94 21.65 -8.02
C GLN A 46 -3.15 22.03 -9.49
N GLU A 47 -2.29 22.91 -10.03
CA GLU A 47 -2.33 23.28 -11.46
C GLU A 47 -2.06 22.09 -12.38
N GLN A 48 -1.07 21.24 -12.05
CA GLN A 48 -0.82 19.98 -12.77
C GLN A 48 -2.07 19.10 -12.82
N TYR A 49 -2.78 18.96 -11.70
CA TYR A 49 -4.03 18.20 -11.65
C TYR A 49 -5.12 18.82 -12.51
N LEU A 50 -5.33 20.14 -12.43
CA LEU A 50 -6.36 20.84 -13.21
C LEU A 50 -6.09 20.70 -14.72
N ILE A 51 -4.84 20.81 -15.16
CA ILE A 51 -4.45 20.58 -16.56
C ILE A 51 -4.69 19.13 -16.95
N PHE A 52 -4.27 18.18 -16.12
CA PHE A 52 -4.46 16.75 -16.38
C PHE A 52 -5.94 16.39 -16.50
N LYS A 53 -6.80 16.89 -15.60
CA LYS A 53 -8.24 16.60 -15.56
C LYS A 53 -8.96 16.92 -16.88
N GLU A 54 -8.54 18.00 -17.55
CA GLU A 54 -9.10 18.47 -18.81
C GLU A 54 -8.46 17.81 -20.05
N SER A 55 -7.38 17.05 -19.86
CA SER A 55 -6.64 16.41 -20.95
C SER A 55 -7.40 15.24 -21.59
N GLU A 56 -7.07 14.95 -22.85
CA GLU A 56 -7.54 13.74 -23.56
C GLU A 56 -7.10 12.45 -22.86
N GLU A 57 -5.99 12.50 -22.13
CA GLU A 57 -5.52 11.36 -21.33
C GLU A 57 -6.49 11.04 -20.19
N ALA A 58 -6.95 12.05 -19.44
CA ALA A 58 -7.92 11.86 -18.37
C ALA A 58 -9.28 11.38 -18.90
N LYS A 59 -9.73 11.89 -20.06
CA LYS A 59 -10.95 11.42 -20.73
C LYS A 59 -10.84 9.95 -21.12
N SER A 60 -9.77 9.59 -21.82
CA SER A 60 -9.50 8.20 -22.24
C SER A 60 -9.41 7.27 -21.04
N TYR A 61 -8.82 7.72 -19.94
CA TYR A 61 -8.75 6.96 -18.70
C TYR A 61 -10.14 6.72 -18.09
N ARG A 62 -11.00 7.75 -18.01
CA ARG A 62 -12.38 7.61 -17.49
C ARG A 62 -13.20 6.65 -18.33
N GLU A 63 -13.12 6.76 -19.65
CA GLU A 63 -13.80 5.86 -20.58
C GLU A 63 -13.34 4.42 -20.36
N TYR A 64 -12.02 4.18 -20.38
CA TYR A 64 -11.44 2.87 -20.10
C TYR A 64 -11.91 2.33 -18.75
N ARG A 65 -11.76 3.08 -17.66
CA ARG A 65 -12.21 2.72 -16.31
C ARG A 65 -13.69 2.32 -16.29
N SER A 66 -14.54 3.08 -16.97
CA SER A 66 -15.99 2.84 -17.01
C SER A 66 -16.37 1.60 -17.83
N THR A 67 -15.53 1.17 -18.79
CA THR A 67 -15.73 -0.12 -19.48
C THR A 67 -15.30 -1.32 -18.64
N GLN A 68 -14.34 -1.14 -17.73
CA GLN A 68 -13.77 -2.24 -16.95
C GLN A 68 -14.51 -2.49 -15.64
N LEU A 69 -15.21 -1.49 -15.11
CA LEU A 69 -15.78 -1.54 -13.78
C LEU A 69 -17.31 -1.50 -13.82
N PRO A 70 -17.97 -2.29 -12.95
CA PRO A 70 -19.41 -2.24 -12.84
C PRO A 70 -19.86 -0.90 -12.27
N TYR A 71 -20.97 -0.35 -12.75
CA TYR A 71 -21.53 0.88 -12.17
C TYR A 71 -21.99 0.65 -10.71
N ILE A 72 -21.58 1.56 -9.82
CA ILE A 72 -21.98 1.68 -8.42
C ILE A 72 -22.14 3.17 -8.09
N ASP A 73 -23.25 3.53 -7.45
CA ASP A 73 -23.42 4.85 -6.84
C ASP A 73 -22.89 4.83 -5.40
N PHE A 74 -21.62 5.21 -5.23
CA PHE A 74 -20.96 5.22 -3.92
C PHE A 74 -21.53 6.27 -2.95
N ASN A 75 -22.25 7.28 -3.45
CA ASN A 75 -22.87 8.30 -2.61
C ASN A 75 -24.13 7.83 -1.89
N ASN A 76 -24.73 6.74 -2.37
CA ASN A 76 -26.02 6.25 -1.91
C ASN A 76 -25.98 4.74 -1.64
N LEU A 77 -24.89 4.29 -1.02
CA LEU A 77 -24.77 2.89 -0.61
C LEU A 77 -25.68 2.61 0.59
N PRO A 78 -26.43 1.49 0.57
CA PRO A 78 -27.17 1.05 1.74
C PRO A 78 -26.21 0.64 2.86
N GLU A 79 -26.67 0.75 4.10
CA GLU A 79 -25.91 0.29 5.28
C GLU A 79 -25.63 -1.22 5.20
N ILE A 80 -26.62 -2.01 4.74
CA ILE A 80 -26.50 -3.44 4.48
C ILE A 80 -26.32 -3.66 2.98
N LEU A 81 -25.17 -4.23 2.61
CA LEU A 81 -24.81 -4.54 1.24
C LEU A 81 -25.30 -5.93 0.88
N ASP A 82 -26.08 -6.05 -0.18
CA ASP A 82 -26.42 -7.36 -0.75
C ASP A 82 -25.22 -7.99 -1.48
N ASP A 83 -25.30 -9.29 -1.74
CA ASP A 83 -24.25 -10.05 -2.42
C ASP A 83 -23.86 -9.45 -3.78
N GLY A 84 -24.82 -8.89 -4.52
CA GLY A 84 -24.57 -8.26 -5.81
C GLY A 84 -23.73 -6.99 -5.70
N LEU A 85 -24.01 -6.14 -4.71
CA LEU A 85 -23.21 -4.96 -4.39
C LEU A 85 -21.83 -5.36 -3.85
N LEU A 86 -21.76 -6.36 -2.96
CA LEU A 86 -20.51 -6.88 -2.43
C LEU A 86 -19.58 -7.37 -3.55
N GLN A 87 -20.09 -8.16 -4.49
CA GLN A 87 -19.33 -8.62 -5.65
C GLN A 87 -18.79 -7.46 -6.48
N LYS A 88 -19.62 -6.45 -6.77
CA LYS A 88 -19.19 -5.27 -7.54
C LYS A 88 -18.13 -4.47 -6.81
N ILE A 89 -18.30 -4.21 -5.51
CA ILE A 89 -17.31 -3.47 -4.70
C ILE A 89 -15.98 -4.22 -4.64
N ILE A 90 -16.00 -5.56 -4.58
CA ILE A 90 -14.78 -6.38 -4.63
C ILE A 90 -14.02 -6.19 -5.96
N VAL A 91 -14.70 -5.99 -7.09
CA VAL A 91 -14.03 -5.67 -8.37
C VAL A 91 -13.21 -4.38 -8.25
N TYR A 92 -13.77 -3.36 -7.61
CA TYR A 92 -13.03 -2.11 -7.34
C TYR A 92 -11.87 -2.33 -6.36
N LYS A 93 -12.07 -3.13 -5.31
CA LYS A 93 -11.02 -3.47 -4.33
C LYS A 93 -9.83 -4.19 -5.00
N LYS A 94 -10.08 -4.99 -6.03
CA LYS A 94 -9.04 -5.69 -6.83
C LYS A 94 -8.30 -4.77 -7.80
N ASN A 95 -8.81 -3.56 -8.05
CA ASN A 95 -8.15 -2.59 -8.91
C ASN A 95 -7.16 -1.75 -8.10
N ASN A 96 -5.86 -1.87 -8.40
CA ASN A 96 -4.78 -1.18 -7.67
C ASN A 96 -4.89 0.36 -7.68
N GLU A 97 -5.51 0.95 -8.69
CA GLU A 97 -5.68 2.42 -8.78
C GLU A 97 -6.90 2.93 -7.99
N LEU A 98 -7.82 2.04 -7.60
CA LEU A 98 -9.11 2.41 -6.98
C LEU A 98 -9.34 1.82 -5.60
N ARG A 99 -8.61 0.76 -5.24
CA ARG A 99 -8.77 0.05 -3.97
C ARG A 99 -8.78 0.99 -2.77
N ARG A 100 -7.84 1.95 -2.73
CA ARG A 100 -7.70 2.90 -1.63
C ARG A 100 -8.84 3.92 -1.60
N VAL A 101 -9.21 4.47 -2.76
CA VAL A 101 -10.33 5.42 -2.89
C VAL A 101 -11.64 4.80 -2.44
N VAL A 102 -11.91 3.56 -2.86
CA VAL A 102 -13.12 2.84 -2.47
C VAL A 102 -13.09 2.47 -0.99
N TYR A 103 -11.93 2.12 -0.44
CA TYR A 103 -11.83 1.85 1.00
C TYR A 103 -12.20 3.08 1.83
N ASP A 104 -11.79 4.28 1.42
CA ASP A 104 -12.11 5.52 2.13
C ASP A 104 -13.58 5.95 1.97
N LEU A 105 -14.29 5.47 0.94
CA LEU A 105 -15.72 5.72 0.74
C LEU A 105 -16.63 4.87 1.63
N LEU A 106 -16.13 3.75 2.13
CA LEU A 106 -16.94 2.76 2.85
C LEU A 106 -16.95 3.04 4.35
N SER A 107 -18.10 2.83 4.99
CA SER A 107 -18.21 2.76 6.45
C SER A 107 -17.46 1.55 7.01
N GLU A 108 -17.15 1.58 8.32
CA GLU A 108 -16.51 0.45 8.99
C GLU A 108 -17.40 -0.81 8.96
N GLU A 109 -18.71 -0.64 9.10
CA GLU A 109 -19.68 -1.74 9.00
C GLU A 109 -19.69 -2.37 7.61
N GLN A 110 -19.66 -1.56 6.54
CA GLN A 110 -19.56 -2.06 5.16
C GLN A 110 -18.23 -2.78 4.89
N LYS A 111 -17.12 -2.27 5.45
CA LYS A 111 -15.80 -2.96 5.37
C LYS A 111 -15.85 -4.32 6.05
N VAL A 112 -16.54 -4.45 7.18
CA VAL A 112 -16.75 -5.73 7.87
C VAL A 112 -17.58 -6.69 7.02
N GLN A 113 -18.67 -6.21 6.41
CA GLN A 113 -19.50 -7.03 5.50
C GLN A 113 -18.70 -7.59 4.33
N ILE A 114 -17.87 -6.76 3.68
CA ILE A 114 -16.98 -7.19 2.59
C ILE A 114 -16.03 -8.28 3.07
N LYS A 115 -15.39 -8.08 4.23
CA LYS A 115 -14.47 -9.07 4.79
C LYS A 115 -15.16 -10.40 5.10
N GLN A 116 -16.37 -10.35 5.66
CA GLN A 116 -17.16 -11.56 5.94
C GLN A 116 -17.54 -12.28 4.65
N TYR A 117 -17.97 -11.54 3.63
CA TYR A 117 -18.31 -12.09 2.32
C TYR A 117 -17.11 -12.77 1.67
N GLU A 118 -15.91 -12.16 1.72
CA GLU A 118 -14.66 -12.77 1.22
C GLU A 118 -14.22 -14.02 2.01
N ILE A 119 -14.54 -14.10 3.32
CA ILE A 119 -14.28 -15.31 4.12
C ILE A 119 -15.19 -16.46 3.68
N GLN A 120 -16.44 -16.16 3.36
CA GLN A 120 -17.43 -17.15 2.91
C GLN A 120 -17.22 -17.56 1.45
N ASN A 121 -16.60 -16.70 0.64
CA ASN A 121 -16.34 -16.88 -0.78
C ASN A 121 -14.83 -16.77 -1.05
N PRO A 122 -14.02 -17.78 -0.66
CA PRO A 122 -12.56 -17.71 -0.71
C PRO A 122 -11.99 -17.55 -2.12
N GLU A 123 -12.71 -17.92 -3.17
CA GLU A 123 -12.38 -17.67 -4.57
C GLU A 123 -12.42 -16.17 -4.93
N LEU A 124 -13.12 -15.36 -4.15
CA LEU A 124 -13.13 -13.92 -4.29
C LEU A 124 -11.98 -13.25 -3.54
N LYS A 125 -11.32 -13.96 -2.61
CA LYS A 125 -10.12 -13.46 -1.95
C LYS A 125 -9.05 -13.16 -2.99
N ILE A 126 -8.36 -12.05 -2.75
CA ILE A 126 -7.20 -11.66 -3.51
C ILE A 126 -6.11 -12.71 -3.25
N THR A 127 -5.57 -13.32 -4.30
CA THR A 127 -4.36 -14.17 -4.27
C THR A 127 -3.10 -13.35 -3.92
N GLU A 128 -3.21 -12.33 -3.07
CA GLU A 128 -2.13 -11.49 -2.55
C GLU A 128 -1.93 -11.70 -1.04
N GLU A 129 -2.91 -12.23 -0.29
CA GLU A 129 -2.66 -12.70 1.09
C GLU A 129 -1.70 -13.89 1.12
N ILE A 130 -1.63 -14.69 0.06
CA ILE A 130 -0.58 -15.70 -0.09
C ILE A 130 0.77 -15.02 -0.28
N LYS A 131 0.87 -13.85 -0.93
CA LYS A 131 2.13 -13.12 -1.09
C LYS A 131 2.57 -12.39 0.17
N GLU A 132 1.66 -11.84 0.96
CA GLU A 132 2.00 -11.17 2.23
C GLU A 132 2.30 -12.19 3.34
N ALA A 133 1.60 -13.34 3.34
CA ALA A 133 1.91 -14.49 4.18
C ALA A 133 3.17 -15.26 3.72
N GLU A 134 3.41 -15.39 2.41
CA GLU A 134 4.65 -15.94 1.85
C GLU A 134 5.81 -14.97 2.01
N GLU A 135 5.65 -13.65 1.86
CA GLU A 135 6.70 -12.67 2.19
C GLU A 135 7.01 -12.68 3.68
N THR A 136 6.01 -12.81 4.56
CA THR A 136 6.29 -12.98 6.00
C THR A 136 6.87 -14.36 6.33
N HIS A 137 6.59 -15.41 5.55
CA HIS A 137 7.23 -16.73 5.69
C HIS A 137 8.63 -16.80 5.03
N GLU A 138 8.87 -16.05 3.96
CA GLU A 138 10.15 -15.90 3.27
C GLU A 138 11.08 -14.98 4.09
N ARG A 139 10.58 -13.89 4.68
CA ARG A 139 11.31 -13.07 5.68
C ARG A 139 11.71 -13.89 6.92
N LYS A 140 10.94 -14.93 7.26
CA LYS A 140 11.30 -15.89 8.33
C LYS A 140 12.29 -16.97 7.89
N ARG A 141 12.47 -17.20 6.59
CA ARG A 141 13.32 -18.28 6.04
C ARG A 141 14.59 -17.79 5.35
N TYR A 142 14.63 -16.54 4.89
CA TYR A 142 15.76 -15.96 4.18
C TYR A 142 16.41 -14.85 5.03
N PRO A 143 17.73 -14.90 5.24
CA PRO A 143 18.42 -13.87 6.01
C PRO A 143 18.32 -12.53 5.29
N HIS A 144 18.05 -11.47 6.06
CA HIS A 144 17.96 -10.09 5.62
C HIS A 144 19.20 -9.75 4.79
N LYS A 145 19.01 -9.49 3.49
CA LYS A 145 20.07 -9.06 2.59
C LYS A 145 20.12 -7.55 2.57
N PHE A 146 21.27 -6.99 2.93
CA PHE A 146 21.54 -5.56 2.76
C PHE A 146 21.94 -5.33 1.31
N ASN A 147 21.03 -4.75 0.53
CA ASN A 147 21.24 -4.54 -0.90
C ASN A 147 21.92 -3.19 -1.21
N GLY A 148 22.25 -2.39 -0.19
CA GLY A 148 23.08 -1.18 -0.33
C GLY A 148 22.53 -0.11 -1.28
N ASN A 149 21.21 0.01 -1.40
CA ASN A 149 20.59 1.07 -2.20
C ASN A 149 20.50 2.39 -1.42
N MET A 150 20.46 3.53 -2.12
CA MET A 150 20.45 4.88 -1.53
C MET A 150 19.38 5.06 -0.44
N GLY A 151 19.82 5.13 0.82
CA GLY A 151 18.98 5.34 2.00
C GLY A 151 18.77 4.11 2.88
N GLU A 152 19.16 2.92 2.44
CA GLU A 152 19.17 1.69 3.24
C GLU A 152 20.58 1.40 3.78
N PRO A 153 20.72 0.89 5.02
CA PRO A 153 22.00 0.47 5.56
C PRO A 153 22.68 -0.57 4.64
N ALA A 154 23.98 -0.40 4.39
CA ALA A 154 24.75 -1.29 3.53
C ALA A 154 25.10 -2.63 4.22
N ASN A 155 24.97 -2.70 5.55
CA ASN A 155 25.23 -3.90 6.34
C ASN A 155 24.55 -3.79 7.73
N ALA A 156 24.65 -4.87 8.52
CA ALA A 156 24.08 -4.94 9.85
C ALA A 156 24.68 -3.92 10.83
N ASP A 157 25.95 -3.55 10.66
CA ASP A 157 26.62 -2.58 11.54
C ASP A 157 26.00 -1.21 11.37
N GLU A 158 25.81 -0.80 10.11
CA GLU A 158 25.12 0.45 9.77
C GLU A 158 23.67 0.45 10.25
N PHE A 159 22.96 -0.68 10.14
CA PHE A 159 21.57 -0.78 10.61
C PHE A 159 21.48 -0.62 12.13
N VAL A 160 22.34 -1.31 12.88
CA VAL A 160 22.37 -1.22 14.34
C VAL A 160 22.88 0.15 14.80
N LEU A 161 23.84 0.76 14.10
CA LEU A 161 24.31 2.12 14.41
C LEU A 161 23.23 3.18 14.14
N MET A 162 22.50 3.05 13.03
CA MET A 162 21.50 4.02 12.61
C MET A 162 20.21 3.93 13.43
N PHE A 163 19.78 2.71 13.78
CA PHE A 163 18.48 2.48 14.41
C PHE A 163 18.55 1.94 15.85
N GLY A 164 19.73 1.52 16.34
CA GLY A 164 19.90 1.01 17.70
C GLY A 164 19.18 -0.30 18.00
N VAL A 165 18.74 -1.01 16.95
CA VAL A 165 17.92 -2.23 17.05
C VAL A 165 18.44 -3.32 16.12
N ASN A 166 18.13 -4.57 16.47
CA ASN A 166 18.46 -5.74 15.65
C ASN A 166 17.63 -5.73 14.35
N PRO A 167 18.23 -5.90 13.16
CA PRO A 167 17.51 -5.92 11.89
C PRO A 167 16.49 -7.06 11.76
N PHE A 168 16.58 -8.13 12.56
CA PHE A 168 15.67 -9.27 12.50
C PHE A 168 14.51 -9.18 13.50
N THR A 169 14.80 -8.73 14.72
CA THR A 169 13.84 -8.75 15.82
C THR A 169 13.30 -7.36 16.18
N HIS A 170 13.94 -6.29 15.67
CA HIS A 170 13.68 -4.90 16.05
C HIS A 170 13.79 -4.62 17.56
N GLU A 171 14.40 -5.54 18.31
CA GLU A 171 14.71 -5.34 19.71
C GLU A 171 15.98 -4.48 19.87
N PRO A 172 16.10 -3.69 20.95
CA PRO A 172 17.31 -2.94 21.24
C PRO A 172 18.56 -3.82 21.20
N GLU A 173 19.54 -3.44 20.39
CA GLU A 173 20.73 -4.27 20.16
C GLU A 173 21.95 -3.37 19.93
N THR A 174 23.12 -3.84 20.34
CA THR A 174 24.41 -3.20 20.05
C THR A 174 25.17 -4.02 19.02
N ILE A 175 26.08 -3.41 18.26
CA ILE A 175 26.90 -4.13 17.26
C ILE A 175 27.59 -5.34 17.91
N LYS A 176 28.13 -5.14 19.12
CA LYS A 176 28.82 -6.21 19.86
C LYS A 176 27.90 -7.37 20.21
N SER A 177 26.71 -7.10 20.76
CA SER A 177 25.75 -8.15 21.12
C SER A 177 25.13 -8.83 19.89
N PHE A 178 25.02 -8.13 18.76
CA PHE A 178 24.62 -8.68 17.48
C PHE A 178 25.63 -9.71 16.96
N TYR A 179 26.93 -9.37 16.90
CA TYR A 179 27.97 -10.32 16.46
C TYR A 179 28.23 -11.47 17.43
N GLU A 180 27.79 -11.39 18.69
CA GLU A 180 27.80 -12.54 19.60
C GLU A 180 26.75 -13.57 19.20
N LYS A 181 25.57 -13.12 18.73
CA LYS A 181 24.43 -13.96 18.39
C LYS A 181 24.41 -14.42 16.92
N TYR A 182 25.01 -13.66 16.02
CA TYR A 182 24.94 -13.89 14.57
C TYR A 182 26.33 -13.88 13.92
N ALA A 183 26.48 -14.64 12.83
CA ALA A 183 27.66 -14.70 11.98
C ALA A 183 27.29 -14.23 10.58
N ILE A 184 28.15 -13.40 9.97
CA ILE A 184 27.96 -12.89 8.61
C ILE A 184 28.88 -13.68 7.68
N ASN A 185 28.32 -14.28 6.64
CA ASN A 185 29.08 -14.94 5.59
C ASN A 185 29.75 -13.88 4.70
N PRO A 186 31.09 -13.87 4.61
CA PRO A 186 31.82 -12.83 3.89
C PRO A 186 31.59 -12.85 2.37
N ASN A 187 31.08 -13.94 1.80
CA ASN A 187 30.94 -14.10 0.35
C ASN A 187 29.62 -13.55 -0.22
N ASP A 188 28.54 -13.59 0.56
CA ASP A 188 27.19 -13.23 0.09
C ASP A 188 26.45 -12.29 1.06
N GLY A 189 27.10 -11.87 2.15
CA GLY A 189 26.53 -11.00 3.17
C GLY A 189 25.39 -11.66 3.97
N THR A 190 25.19 -12.98 3.84
CA THR A 190 24.12 -13.68 4.54
C THR A 190 24.44 -13.78 6.03
N ILE A 191 23.45 -13.51 6.87
CA ILE A 191 23.60 -13.50 8.32
C ILE A 191 22.89 -14.71 8.90
N SER A 192 23.64 -15.57 9.56
CA SER A 192 23.12 -16.79 10.19
C SER A 192 23.28 -16.69 11.71
N PRO A 193 22.28 -17.13 12.50
CA PRO A 193 22.48 -17.27 13.94
C PRO A 193 23.70 -18.16 14.21
N LYS A 194 24.56 -17.74 15.14
CA LYS A 194 25.56 -18.63 15.71
C LYS A 194 24.78 -19.62 16.56
N GLU A 195 24.53 -20.82 16.03
CA GLU A 195 23.93 -21.89 16.82
C GLU A 195 24.67 -22.00 18.15
N LYS A 196 23.94 -21.81 19.27
CA LYS A 196 24.45 -22.27 20.56
C LYS A 196 24.47 -23.78 20.46
N LYS A 197 25.64 -24.36 20.24
CA LYS A 197 25.89 -25.74 20.66
C LYS A 197 25.71 -25.78 22.17
N GLU A 198 24.54 -26.22 22.62
CA GLU A 198 24.45 -26.96 23.88
C GLU A 198 25.20 -28.30 23.73
#